data_AF-A0A0M8T8L3-F1
#
_entry.id   AF-A0A0M8T8L3-F1
#
_cell.length_a   1.000
_cell.length_b   1.000
_cell.length_c   1.000
_cell.angle_alpha   90.00
_cell.angle_beta   90.00
_cell.angle_gamma   90.00
#
_symmetry.space_group_name_H-M   'P 1'
#
loop_
_entity.id
_entity.type
_entity.pdbx_description
1 polymer ?
#
loop_
_entity_poly.entity_id
_entity_poly.type
_entity_poly.pdbx_seq_one_letter_code
_entity_poly.pdbx_strand_id
1 'polypeptide(L)'
;MLALVTGGLLAAAPTAAAQQANDPASNVKQLCATAKPGQMHCLALERTDIKQHRGITTEAAPSGLGPADLQNAYNLPASGGAGATVAIVDAQDDPNAESDLATYRSQYGLPACTTANGCFKKVDQNGGTNYPTADSGWAGEISLDV
;
A
#
# COMPACT_ATOMS: atom_id res chain seq x y z
N MET A 1 -37.09 27.21 -52.37
CA MET A 1 -37.03 25.77 -52.03
C MET A 1 -35.71 25.55 -51.30
N LEU A 2 -35.63 25.90 -50.02
CA LEU A 2 -35.81 25.03 -48.84
C LEU A 2 -34.83 23.83 -48.81
N ALA A 3 -33.72 23.99 -48.09
CA ALA A 3 -32.88 22.88 -47.64
C ALA A 3 -32.86 22.89 -46.10
N LEU A 4 -33.29 21.77 -45.53
CA LEU A 4 -33.63 21.53 -44.13
C LEU A 4 -32.35 21.42 -43.28
N VAL A 5 -32.23 22.20 -42.20
CA VAL A 5 -31.20 22.00 -41.16
C VAL A 5 -31.77 21.05 -40.12
N THR A 6 -31.36 19.77 -40.16
CA THR A 6 -31.69 18.81 -39.10
C THR A 6 -30.72 19.01 -37.93
N GLY A 7 -31.14 19.79 -36.93
CA GLY A 7 -30.47 19.86 -35.63
C GLY A 7 -30.75 18.60 -34.83
N GLY A 8 -29.75 17.74 -34.65
CA GLY A 8 -29.84 16.58 -33.75
C GLY A 8 -29.73 17.02 -32.30
N LEU A 9 -30.76 16.74 -31.48
CA LEU A 9 -30.67 16.84 -30.04
C LEU A 9 -29.74 15.73 -29.52
N LEU A 10 -28.58 16.10 -28.98
CA LEU A 10 -27.79 15.24 -28.10
C LEU A 10 -28.51 15.18 -26.75
N ALA A 11 -29.21 14.08 -26.48
CA ALA A 11 -29.71 13.79 -25.13
C ALA A 11 -28.52 13.44 -24.24
N ALA A 12 -28.13 14.35 -23.35
CA ALA A 12 -27.18 14.05 -22.28
C ALA A 12 -27.83 13.05 -21.32
N ALA A 13 -27.33 11.82 -21.29
CA ALA A 13 -27.72 10.87 -20.25
C ALA A 13 -27.26 11.40 -18.89
N PRO A 14 -28.08 11.33 -17.83
CA PRO A 14 -27.61 11.68 -16.49
C PRO A 14 -26.49 10.71 -16.12
N THR A 15 -25.30 11.24 -15.84
CA THR A 15 -24.26 10.51 -15.11
C THR A 15 -24.85 10.17 -13.74
N ALA A 16 -25.24 8.91 -13.55
CA ALA A 16 -25.52 8.39 -12.24
C ALA A 16 -24.23 8.50 -11.42
N ALA A 17 -24.19 9.43 -10.48
CA ALA A 17 -23.17 9.41 -9.44
C ALA A 17 -23.34 8.08 -8.70
N ALA A 18 -22.30 7.25 -8.67
CA ALA A 18 -22.29 6.07 -7.83
C ALA A 18 -22.46 6.54 -6.38
N GLN A 19 -23.66 6.36 -5.83
CA GLN A 19 -23.86 6.53 -4.39
C GLN A 19 -23.01 5.47 -3.70
N GLN A 20 -22.00 5.93 -2.96
CA GLN A 20 -21.32 5.09 -1.98
C GLN A 20 -22.40 4.49 -1.08
N ALA A 21 -22.56 3.18 -1.16
CA ALA A 21 -23.39 2.45 -0.22
C ALA A 21 -22.82 2.71 1.18
N ASN A 22 -23.67 3.18 2.09
CA ASN A 22 -23.34 3.18 3.52
C ASN A 22 -23.30 1.72 3.97
N ASP A 23 -22.11 1.11 3.89
CA ASP A 23 -21.89 -0.26 4.35
C ASP A 23 -22.06 -0.31 5.89
N PRO A 24 -22.65 -1.40 6.44
CA PRO A 24 -22.71 -1.62 7.88
C PRO A 24 -21.29 -1.55 8.45
N ALA A 25 -21.14 -0.97 9.65
CA ALA A 25 -19.87 -0.65 10.32
C ALA A 25 -18.67 -1.43 9.78
N SER A 26 -17.98 -0.83 8.80
CA SER A 26 -16.82 -1.42 8.15
C SER A 26 -15.75 -1.74 9.20
N ASN A 27 -15.29 -2.99 9.25
CA ASN A 27 -14.15 -3.42 10.09
C ASN A 27 -12.81 -2.92 9.57
N VAL A 28 -12.84 -1.99 8.61
CA VAL A 28 -11.69 -1.31 8.03
C VAL A 28 -11.96 0.18 7.88
N LYS A 29 -10.89 0.96 7.84
CA LYS A 29 -10.87 2.36 7.38
C LYS A 29 -9.81 2.53 6.29
N GLN A 30 -9.92 3.60 5.49
CA GLN A 30 -8.85 4.00 4.59
C GLN A 30 -7.58 4.33 5.40
N LEU A 31 -6.44 3.84 4.94
CA LEU A 31 -5.17 4.09 5.61
C LEU A 31 -4.66 5.51 5.30
N CYS A 32 -4.74 5.93 4.04
CA CYS A 32 -4.33 7.26 3.61
C CYS A 32 -5.47 8.28 3.65
N ALA A 33 -5.10 9.56 3.71
CA ALA A 33 -6.05 10.65 3.57
C ALA A 33 -6.71 10.66 2.18
N THR A 34 -7.96 11.12 2.11
CA THR A 34 -8.69 11.27 0.84
C THR A 34 -7.98 12.23 -0.10
N ALA A 35 -7.63 11.77 -1.29
CA ALA A 35 -6.98 12.58 -2.31
C ALA A 35 -7.97 13.54 -3.00
N LYS A 36 -7.44 14.64 -3.55
CA LYS A 36 -8.22 15.55 -4.41
C LYS A 36 -8.32 14.97 -5.83
N PRO A 37 -9.31 15.40 -6.64
CA PRO A 37 -9.38 15.01 -8.05
C PRO A 37 -8.05 15.27 -8.77
N GLY A 38 -7.55 14.26 -9.49
CA GLY A 38 -6.28 14.33 -10.22
C GLY A 38 -5.02 14.03 -9.39
N GLN A 39 -5.14 13.63 -8.12
CA GLN A 39 -4.03 13.18 -7.28
C GLN A 39 -4.07 11.66 -7.05
N MET A 40 -2.91 11.05 -6.77
CA MET A 40 -2.85 9.65 -6.36
C MET A 40 -3.38 9.46 -4.93
N HIS A 41 -3.89 8.27 -4.65
CA HIS A 41 -4.37 7.83 -3.35
C HIS A 41 -3.93 6.38 -3.16
N CYS A 42 -3.41 6.02 -1.99
CA CYS A 42 -3.18 4.61 -1.68
C CYS A 42 -4.53 3.87 -1.60
N LEU A 43 -4.51 2.57 -1.87
CA LEU A 43 -5.70 1.73 -1.76
C LEU A 43 -5.70 0.87 -0.48
N ALA A 44 -4.72 1.06 0.41
CA ALA A 44 -4.67 0.32 1.66
C ALA A 44 -5.83 0.65 2.60
N LEU A 45 -6.26 -0.43 3.25
CA LEU A 45 -7.28 -0.44 4.27
C LEU A 45 -6.68 -0.95 5.58
N GLU A 46 -6.86 -0.19 6.65
CA GLU A 46 -6.46 -0.59 8.00
C GLU A 46 -7.64 -1.28 8.69
N ARG A 47 -7.42 -2.48 9.23
CA ARG A 47 -8.40 -3.17 10.08
C ARG A 47 -8.59 -2.43 11.41
N THR A 48 -9.84 -2.16 11.76
CA THR A 48 -10.24 -1.39 12.96
C THR A 48 -10.79 -2.28 14.08
N ASP A 49 -11.00 -3.57 13.82
CA ASP A 49 -11.58 -4.56 14.73
C ASP A 49 -10.52 -5.47 15.40
N ILE A 50 -9.24 -5.23 15.14
CA ILE A 50 -8.11 -5.96 15.75
C ILE A 50 -7.32 -5.04 16.68
N LYS A 51 -6.84 -5.60 17.80
CA LYS A 51 -5.93 -4.86 18.69
C LYS A 51 -4.54 -4.84 18.06
N GLN A 52 -4.07 -3.64 17.73
CA GLN A 52 -2.71 -3.44 17.24
C GLN A 52 -1.68 -3.76 18.32
N HIS A 53 -0.61 -4.46 17.95
CA HIS A 53 0.52 -4.79 18.82
C HIS A 53 1.83 -4.62 18.05
N ARG A 54 2.83 -4.03 18.71
CA ARG A 54 4.18 -3.84 18.13
C ARG A 54 5.00 -5.11 18.33
N GLY A 55 4.98 -6.01 17.34
CA GLY A 55 5.80 -7.24 17.31
C GLY A 55 5.20 -8.46 18.03
N ILE A 56 5.98 -9.54 18.10
CA ILE A 56 5.62 -10.85 18.65
C ILE A 56 5.11 -10.72 20.08
N THR A 57 3.86 -11.11 20.32
CA THR A 57 3.52 -11.78 21.59
C THR A 57 3.92 -13.23 21.43
N THR A 58 4.66 -13.78 22.39
CA THR A 58 5.10 -15.18 22.36
C THR A 58 3.88 -16.07 22.08
N GLU A 59 3.92 -16.84 20.99
CA GLU A 59 2.90 -17.82 20.54
C GLU A 59 1.78 -17.35 19.59
N ALA A 60 1.74 -16.09 19.13
CA ALA A 60 0.79 -15.70 18.08
C ALA A 60 1.47 -14.98 16.91
N ALA A 61 1.34 -15.53 15.70
CA ALA A 61 1.45 -14.71 14.50
C ALA A 61 0.38 -13.61 14.56
N PRO A 62 0.65 -12.39 14.07
CA PRO A 62 -0.39 -11.38 13.92
C PRO A 62 -1.59 -11.98 13.18
N SER A 63 -2.80 -11.57 13.56
CA SER A 63 -3.99 -11.96 12.79
C SER A 63 -3.80 -11.55 11.32
N GLY A 64 -3.70 -12.52 10.41
CA GLY A 64 -3.39 -12.28 9.00
C GLY A 64 -2.59 -13.41 8.37
N LEU A 65 -2.10 -13.18 7.15
CA LEU A 65 -1.22 -14.10 6.41
C LEU A 65 0.23 -13.63 6.57
N GLY A 66 1.13 -14.55 6.93
CA GLY A 66 2.57 -14.30 6.94
C GLY A 66 3.28 -14.73 5.64
N PRO A 67 4.60 -14.51 5.53
CA PRO A 67 5.37 -14.90 4.35
C PRO A 67 5.22 -16.37 3.96
N ALA A 68 5.20 -17.28 4.94
CA ALA A 68 5.06 -18.72 4.70
C ALA A 68 3.68 -19.08 4.14
N ASP A 69 2.62 -18.40 4.59
CA ASP A 69 1.26 -18.61 4.07
C ASP A 69 1.17 -18.19 2.60
N LEU A 70 1.78 -17.06 2.23
CA LEU A 70 1.84 -16.57 0.85
C LEU A 70 2.64 -17.53 -0.05
N GLN A 71 3.80 -18.00 0.42
CA GLN A 71 4.61 -18.97 -0.33
C GLN A 71 3.84 -20.26 -0.57
N ASN A 72 3.17 -20.78 0.45
CA ASN A 72 2.39 -22.02 0.36
C ASN A 72 1.16 -21.86 -0.53
N ALA A 73 0.43 -20.75 -0.41
CA ALA A 73 -0.79 -20.49 -1.18
C ALA A 73 -0.53 -20.46 -2.70
N TYR A 74 0.64 -19.96 -3.11
CA TYR A 74 1.00 -19.80 -4.52
C TYR A 74 2.11 -20.73 -4.99
N ASN A 75 2.52 -21.71 -4.17
CA ASN A 75 3.62 -22.64 -4.46
C ASN A 75 4.91 -21.91 -4.93
N LEU A 76 5.27 -20.83 -4.23
CA LEU A 76 6.42 -20.01 -4.56
C LEU A 76 7.72 -20.67 -4.06
N PRO A 77 8.81 -20.63 -4.84
CA PRO A 77 10.10 -21.09 -4.36
C PRO A 77 10.63 -20.16 -3.27
N ALA A 78 11.16 -20.74 -2.18
CA ALA A 78 11.74 -19.98 -1.06
C ALA A 78 12.89 -19.04 -1.49
N SER A 79 13.56 -19.32 -2.61
CA SER A 79 14.65 -18.52 -3.18
C SER A 79 14.25 -17.67 -4.39
N GLY A 80 12.95 -17.52 -4.68
CA GLY A 80 12.45 -16.94 -5.93
C GLY A 80 12.95 -15.53 -6.29
N GLY A 81 13.40 -14.75 -5.30
CA GLY A 81 13.95 -13.40 -5.49
C GLY A 81 15.47 -13.28 -5.30
N ALA A 82 16.20 -14.38 -5.11
CA ALA A 82 17.62 -14.32 -4.80
C ALA A 82 18.42 -13.62 -5.92
N GLY A 83 19.14 -12.55 -5.56
CA GLY A 83 19.94 -11.75 -6.49
C GLY A 83 19.16 -10.73 -7.32
N ALA A 84 17.84 -10.64 -7.16
CA ALA A 84 17.03 -9.60 -7.79
C ALA A 84 16.92 -8.36 -6.89
N THR A 85 16.85 -7.19 -7.51
CA THR A 85 16.45 -5.94 -6.84
C THR A 85 14.98 -5.69 -7.15
N VAL A 86 14.17 -5.50 -6.10
CA VAL A 86 12.79 -5.02 -6.22
C VAL A 86 12.77 -3.55 -5.83
N ALA A 87 12.21 -2.71 -6.70
CA ALA A 87 12.02 -1.29 -6.42
C ALA A 87 10.53 -1.03 -6.17
N ILE A 88 10.24 -0.40 -5.05
CA ILE A 88 8.90 0.05 -4.65
C ILE A 88 8.91 1.58 -4.76
N VAL A 89 7.86 2.14 -5.34
CA VAL A 89 7.73 3.60 -5.55
C VAL A 89 6.52 4.07 -4.77
N ASP A 90 6.79 4.78 -3.69
CA ASP A 90 5.78 5.30 -2.79
C ASP A 90 5.67 6.83 -2.83
N ALA A 91 4.53 7.31 -2.35
CA ALA A 91 4.34 8.71 -2.07
C ALA A 91 4.74 9.01 -0.62
N GLN A 92 5.25 10.23 -0.39
CA GLN A 92 5.68 10.71 0.93
C GLN A 92 6.91 9.96 1.47
N ASP A 93 7.33 10.30 2.69
CA ASP A 93 8.44 9.62 3.37
C ASP A 93 7.91 8.70 4.47
N ASP A 94 8.53 7.53 4.60
CA ASP A 94 8.51 6.73 5.81
C ASP A 94 9.89 6.75 6.47
N PRO A 95 10.06 7.55 7.54
CA PRO A 95 11.30 7.58 8.31
C PRO A 95 11.65 6.24 8.99
N ASN A 96 10.66 5.36 9.22
CA ASN A 96 10.81 4.12 9.98
C ASN A 96 10.90 2.85 9.12
N ALA A 97 10.83 2.97 7.78
CA ALA A 97 10.78 1.83 6.86
C ALA A 97 11.83 0.73 7.16
N GLU A 98 13.09 1.10 7.41
CA GLU A 98 14.13 0.11 7.74
C GLU A 98 13.91 -0.56 9.10
N SER A 99 13.44 0.17 10.12
CA SER A 99 13.14 -0.41 11.44
C SER A 99 11.88 -1.27 11.46
N ASP A 100 10.88 -0.92 10.67
CA ASP A 100 9.65 -1.71 10.54
C ASP A 100 9.93 -3.00 9.74
N LEU A 101 10.70 -2.90 8.65
CA LEU A 101 11.21 -4.07 7.92
C LEU A 101 12.05 -4.98 8.82
N ALA A 102 12.92 -4.42 9.67
CA ALA A 102 13.69 -5.22 10.62
C ALA A 102 12.78 -5.97 11.62
N THR A 103 11.70 -5.33 12.08
CA THR A 103 10.71 -5.96 12.95
C THR A 103 9.99 -7.10 12.24
N TYR A 104 9.49 -6.89 11.02
CA TYR A 104 8.84 -7.92 10.21
C TYR A 104 9.75 -9.11 9.95
N ARG A 105 11.00 -8.86 9.53
CA ARG A 105 11.94 -9.94 9.21
C ARG A 105 12.35 -10.73 10.45
N SER A 106 12.57 -10.06 11.57
CA SER A 106 12.80 -10.72 12.87
C SER A 106 11.60 -11.58 13.30
N GLN A 107 10.39 -11.03 13.18
CA GLN A 107 9.12 -11.70 13.51
C GLN A 107 8.97 -13.04 12.78
N TYR A 108 9.39 -13.11 11.53
CA TYR A 108 9.26 -14.31 10.69
C TYR A 108 10.56 -15.10 10.49
N GLY A 109 11.61 -14.79 11.26
CA GLY A 109 12.90 -15.51 11.17
C GLY A 109 13.60 -15.35 9.81
N LEU A 110 13.35 -14.26 9.09
CA LEU A 110 13.97 -13.94 7.82
C LEU A 110 15.33 -13.25 8.02
N PRO A 111 16.33 -13.45 7.13
CA PRO A 111 17.64 -12.80 7.24
C PRO A 111 17.52 -11.28 7.26
N ALA A 112 18.29 -10.54 8.06
CA ALA A 112 18.15 -9.08 8.12
C ALA A 112 18.31 -8.40 6.74
N CYS A 113 17.51 -7.36 6.47
CA CYS A 113 17.62 -6.53 5.28
C CYS A 113 17.83 -5.08 5.72
N THR A 114 19.05 -4.57 5.59
CA THR A 114 19.44 -3.27 6.14
C THR A 114 20.21 -2.44 5.13
N THR A 115 20.31 -1.14 5.38
CA THR A 115 21.21 -0.25 4.64
C THR A 115 22.67 -0.71 4.83
N ALA A 116 23.03 -1.10 6.06
CA ALA A 116 24.39 -1.50 6.41
C ALA A 116 24.86 -2.77 5.69
N ASN A 117 23.97 -3.74 5.43
CA ASN A 117 24.30 -4.95 4.69
C ASN A 117 23.99 -4.86 3.18
N GLY A 118 23.54 -3.70 2.71
CA GLY A 118 23.25 -3.42 1.31
C GLY A 118 21.97 -4.06 0.77
N CYS A 119 21.16 -4.69 1.61
CA CYS A 119 19.88 -5.27 1.19
C CYS A 119 18.79 -4.21 1.01
N PHE A 120 18.76 -3.19 1.89
CA PHE A 120 17.79 -2.11 1.82
C PHE A 120 18.45 -0.83 1.31
N LYS A 121 17.71 -0.06 0.50
CA LYS A 121 18.11 1.26 0.04
C LYS A 121 16.87 2.12 -0.13
N LYS A 122 16.83 3.25 0.59
CA LYS A 122 15.84 4.31 0.38
C LYS A 122 16.46 5.47 -0.42
N VAL A 123 15.73 5.98 -1.41
CA VAL A 123 16.11 7.16 -2.20
C VAL A 123 14.89 8.00 -2.51
N ASP A 124 15.08 9.30 -2.69
CA ASP A 124 14.06 10.17 -3.29
C ASP A 124 13.93 9.92 -4.81
N GLN A 125 12.96 10.58 -5.45
CA GLN A 125 12.68 10.41 -6.88
C GLN A 125 13.82 10.83 -7.82
N ASN A 126 14.82 11.56 -7.31
CA ASN A 126 16.01 11.96 -8.03
C ASN A 126 17.24 11.10 -7.67
N GLY A 127 17.05 10.05 -6.86
CA GLY A 127 18.11 9.19 -6.36
C GLY A 127 18.88 9.73 -5.15
N GLY A 128 18.41 10.83 -4.54
CA GLY A 128 19.01 11.49 -3.38
C GLY A 128 18.36 11.09 -2.06
N THR A 129 18.54 11.94 -1.05
CA THR A 129 17.97 11.77 0.30
C THR A 129 17.11 12.95 0.74
N ASN A 130 16.68 13.79 -0.21
CA ASN A 130 15.79 14.93 0.05
C ASN A 130 14.34 14.43 0.00
N TYR A 131 14.00 13.58 0.97
CA TYR A 131 12.71 12.91 0.97
C TYR A 131 11.54 13.89 1.09
N PRO A 132 10.36 13.55 0.54
CA PRO A 132 9.15 14.32 0.77
C PRO A 132 8.77 14.37 2.27
N THR A 133 7.76 15.16 2.61
CA THR A 133 7.25 15.18 3.99
C THR A 133 6.71 13.81 4.40
N ALA A 134 7.02 13.38 5.63
CA ALA A 134 6.50 12.16 6.19
C ALA A 134 4.99 12.25 6.46
N ASP A 135 4.28 11.15 6.22
CA ASP A 135 2.85 11.01 6.47
C ASP A 135 2.56 9.61 7.02
N SER A 136 1.78 9.50 8.11
CA SER A 136 1.60 8.21 8.78
C SER A 136 0.69 7.25 8.02
N GLY A 137 -0.21 7.75 7.16
CA GLY A 137 -1.03 6.89 6.31
C GLY A 137 -0.17 6.26 5.22
N TRP A 138 0.61 7.08 4.51
CA TRP A 138 1.56 6.59 3.52
C TRP A 138 2.68 5.74 4.11
N ALA A 139 3.17 6.04 5.32
CA ALA A 139 4.14 5.17 6.00
C ALA A 139 3.59 3.76 6.24
N GLY A 140 2.29 3.64 6.53
CA GLY A 140 1.63 2.34 6.64
C GLY A 140 1.50 1.61 5.29
N GLU A 141 1.25 2.33 4.19
CA GLU A 141 1.29 1.77 2.82
C GLU A 141 2.70 1.28 2.47
N ILE A 142 3.72 2.12 2.70
CA ILE A 142 5.13 1.79 2.47
C ILE A 142 5.51 0.51 3.24
N SER A 143 5.09 0.41 4.50
CA SER A 143 5.32 -0.79 5.32
C SER A 143 4.53 -2.02 4.86
N LEU A 144 3.43 -1.86 4.12
CA LEU A 144 2.69 -2.97 3.51
C LEU A 144 3.40 -3.50 2.27
N ASP A 145 4.05 -2.62 1.52
CA ASP A 145 4.75 -2.96 0.27
C ASP A 145 6.14 -3.56 0.50
N VAL A 146 6.89 -3.08 1.50
CA VAL A 146 8.32 -3.38 1.77
C VAL A 146 8.52 -4.64 2.62
#